data_AF-A0A7K4J9I3-F1
#
_entry.id   AF-A0A7K4J9I3-F1
#
_cell.length_a   1.000
_cell.length_b   1.000
_cell.length_c   1.000
_cell.angle_alpha   90.00
_cell.angle_beta   90.00
_cell.angle_gamma   90.00
#
_symmetry.space_group_name_H-M   'P 1'
#
loop_
_entity.id
_entity.type
_entity.pdbx_description
1 polymer ?
#
loop_
_entity_poly.entity_id
_entity_poly.type
_entity_poly.pdbx_seq_one_letter_code
_entity_poly.pdbx_strand_id
1 'polypeptide(L)'
;SPPGLLLLTSFLLHMEESHASPPRLICDNRLIQKYIEEAKGMEKRVGQCQVLPTLSCPALLPLVDFSLQQWKSKSNETKWREILCDLALLVGAMAGAQSQVTECGAKQLNQLYEHA
;
A
#
# COMPACT_ATOMS: atom_id res chain seq x y z
N SER A 1 -16.17 -13.28 37.29
CA SER A 1 -15.67 -13.43 35.90
C SER A 1 -14.85 -14.70 35.79
N PRO A 2 -15.09 -15.58 34.80
CA PRO A 2 -14.38 -16.86 34.72
C PRO A 2 -12.92 -16.62 34.31
N PRO A 3 -11.94 -17.31 34.94
CA PRO A 3 -10.51 -17.18 34.62
C PRO A 3 -10.19 -17.43 33.14
N GLY A 4 -11.00 -18.27 32.48
CA GLY A 4 -10.86 -18.58 31.07
C GLY A 4 -11.08 -17.37 30.16
N LEU A 5 -11.93 -16.40 30.53
CA LEU A 5 -12.16 -15.21 29.70
C LEU A 5 -10.94 -14.30 29.69
N LEU A 6 -10.29 -14.13 30.84
CA LEU A 6 -9.08 -13.31 30.99
C LEU A 6 -7.87 -13.92 30.26
N LEU A 7 -7.76 -15.25 30.29
CA LEU A 7 -6.75 -15.97 29.52
C LEU A 7 -7.01 -15.81 28.02
N LEU A 8 -8.27 -15.93 27.57
CA LEU A 8 -8.63 -15.76 26.17
C LEU A 8 -8.33 -14.34 25.68
N THR A 9 -8.70 -13.30 26.45
CA THR A 9 -8.40 -11.91 26.09
C THR A 9 -6.90 -11.64 26.08
N SER A 10 -6.14 -12.21 27.02
CA SER A 10 -4.67 -12.06 27.04
C SER A 10 -4.03 -12.76 25.83
N PHE A 11 -4.54 -13.93 25.45
CA PHE A 11 -4.03 -14.70 24.31
C PHE A 11 -4.36 -14.02 22.97
N LEU A 12 -5.57 -13.46 22.85
CA LEU A 12 -5.98 -12.70 21.66
C LEU A 12 -5.17 -11.40 21.52
N LEU A 13 -4.92 -10.68 22.62
CA LEU A 13 -4.02 -9.52 22.63
C LEU A 13 -2.59 -9.91 22.22
N HIS A 14 -2.09 -11.06 22.69
CA HIS A 14 -0.76 -11.55 22.31
C HIS A 14 -0.70 -12.00 20.84
N MET A 15 -1.79 -12.52 20.28
CA MET A 15 -1.91 -12.87 18.86
C MET A 15 -1.97 -11.65 17.96
N GLU A 16 -2.61 -10.58 18.39
CA GLU A 16 -2.62 -9.30 17.68
C GLU A 16 -1.21 -8.66 17.66
N GLU A 17 -0.43 -8.87 18.73
CA GLU A 17 0.97 -8.44 18.83
C GLU A 17 1.95 -9.37 18.09
N SER A 18 1.63 -10.65 17.94
CA SER A 18 2.43 -11.61 17.15
C SER A 18 1.98 -11.61 15.69
N HIS A 19 2.29 -10.50 15.03
CA HIS A 19 2.53 -10.36 13.59
C HIS A 19 2.33 -11.67 12.81
N ALA A 20 1.09 -11.92 12.39
CA ALA A 20 0.81 -12.80 11.27
C ALA A 20 1.34 -12.11 10.00
N SER A 21 2.65 -12.15 9.82
CA SER A 21 3.30 -11.95 8.54
C SER A 21 4.00 -13.25 8.22
N PRO A 22 4.04 -13.69 6.96
CA PRO A 22 5.23 -14.33 6.45
C PRO A 22 6.23 -13.21 6.18
N PRO A 23 7.13 -12.82 7.11
CA PRO A 23 8.07 -11.72 6.85
C PRO A 23 9.11 -12.16 5.81
N ARG A 24 9.15 -13.46 5.47
CA ARG A 24 10.17 -14.09 4.63
C ARG A 24 9.98 -13.83 3.14
N LEU A 25 8.77 -13.51 2.67
CA LEU A 25 8.54 -13.28 1.24
C LEU A 25 9.02 -11.89 0.80
N ILE A 26 8.74 -10.85 1.60
CA ILE A 26 9.12 -9.46 1.25
C ILE A 26 10.61 -9.17 1.48
N CYS A 27 11.30 -9.95 2.33
CA CYS A 27 12.76 -9.88 2.47
C CYS A 27 13.53 -10.41 1.24
N ASP A 28 12.88 -11.08 0.28
CA ASP A 28 13.50 -11.42 -1.00
C ASP A 28 13.52 -10.18 -1.89
N ASN A 29 14.71 -9.63 -2.11
CA ASN A 29 14.91 -8.46 -2.95
C ASN A 29 14.31 -8.65 -4.37
N ARG A 30 14.22 -9.88 -4.88
CA ARG A 30 13.61 -10.14 -6.19
C ARG A 30 12.12 -9.86 -6.20
N LEU A 31 11.45 -10.10 -5.08
CA LEU A 31 10.01 -9.85 -4.96
C LEU A 31 9.70 -8.35 -4.98
N ILE A 32 10.43 -7.54 -4.20
CA ILE A 32 10.24 -6.08 -4.21
C ILE A 32 10.58 -5.48 -5.59
N GLN A 33 11.63 -5.97 -6.26
CA GLN A 33 11.95 -5.51 -7.61
C GLN A 33 10.85 -5.88 -8.61
N LYS A 34 10.26 -7.07 -8.50
CA LYS A 34 9.11 -7.47 -9.32
C LYS A 34 7.94 -6.49 -9.17
N TYR A 35 7.55 -6.13 -7.95
CA TYR A 35 6.48 -5.15 -7.72
C TYR A 35 6.80 -3.78 -8.34
N ILE A 36 8.05 -3.32 -8.22
CA ILE A 36 8.51 -2.06 -8.84
C ILE A 36 8.41 -2.12 -10.37
N GLU A 37 8.84 -3.21 -10.98
CA GLU A 37 8.78 -3.41 -12.43
C GLU A 37 7.33 -3.52 -12.93
N GLU A 38 6.46 -4.23 -12.21
CA GLU A 38 5.03 -4.34 -12.51
C GLU A 38 4.34 -2.98 -12.43
N ALA A 39 4.62 -2.19 -11.39
CA ALA A 39 4.08 -0.84 -11.23
C ALA A 39 4.51 0.11 -12.35
N LYS A 40 5.80 0.13 -12.72
CA LYS A 40 6.30 0.87 -13.89
C LYS A 40 5.64 0.38 -15.19
N GLY A 41 5.42 -0.92 -15.31
CA GLY A 41 4.71 -1.51 -16.44
C GLY A 41 3.26 -1.03 -16.54
N MET A 42 2.56 -0.94 -15.41
CA MET A 42 1.19 -0.39 -15.33
C MET A 42 1.17 1.09 -15.75
N GLU A 43 2.06 1.92 -15.20
CA GLU A 43 2.19 3.34 -15.57
C GLU A 43 2.40 3.51 -17.09
N LYS A 44 3.31 2.74 -17.67
CA LYS A 44 3.57 2.78 -19.12
C LYS A 44 2.35 2.41 -19.95
N ARG A 45 1.55 1.42 -19.52
CA ARG A 45 0.30 1.03 -20.19
C ARG A 45 -0.78 2.09 -20.07
N VAL A 46 -0.87 2.78 -18.91
CA VAL A 46 -1.73 3.95 -18.73
C VAL A 46 -1.39 5.04 -19.76
N GLY A 47 -0.09 5.29 -20.00
CA GLY A 47 0.37 6.25 -21.02
C GLY A 47 0.05 5.86 -22.47
N GLN A 48 -0.38 4.62 -22.73
CA GLN A 48 -0.83 4.14 -24.04
C GLN A 48 -2.36 4.19 -24.19
N CYS A 49 -3.09 4.48 -23.11
CA CYS A 49 -4.52 4.70 -23.19
C CYS A 49 -4.81 5.98 -24.02
N GLN A 50 -6.02 6.07 -24.58
CA GLN A 50 -6.54 7.35 -25.07
C GLN A 50 -6.55 8.37 -23.92
N VAL A 51 -6.59 9.66 -24.24
CA VAL A 51 -6.56 10.77 -23.26
C VAL A 51 -7.45 10.44 -22.06
N LEU A 52 -6.82 10.30 -20.89
CA LEU A 52 -7.51 9.95 -19.66
C LEU A 52 -8.28 11.17 -19.15
N PRO A 53 -9.50 10.97 -18.63
CA PRO A 53 -10.25 12.04 -18.02
C PRO A 53 -9.52 12.53 -16.77
N THR A 54 -9.63 13.83 -16.49
CA THR A 54 -9.27 14.35 -15.17
C THR A 54 -10.28 13.81 -14.15
N LEU A 55 -9.79 13.39 -12.98
CA LEU A 55 -10.67 12.96 -11.89
C LEU A 55 -11.57 14.12 -11.46
N SER A 56 -12.86 13.84 -11.27
CA SER A 56 -13.83 14.85 -10.80
C SER A 56 -13.61 15.17 -9.32
N CYS A 57 -13.21 14.18 -8.53
CA CYS A 57 -12.74 14.34 -7.17
C CYS A 57 -11.22 14.10 -7.12
N PRO A 58 -10.41 15.10 -6.74
CA PRO A 58 -8.98 14.91 -6.57
C PRO A 58 -8.67 13.79 -5.56
N ALA A 59 -7.78 12.88 -5.92
CA ALA A 59 -7.33 11.83 -5.02
C ALA A 59 -6.21 12.35 -4.11
N LEU A 60 -6.27 11.99 -2.82
CA LEU A 60 -5.20 12.24 -1.88
C LEU A 60 -4.12 11.16 -2.05
N LEU A 61 -2.92 11.56 -2.46
CA LEU A 61 -1.78 10.66 -2.64
C LEU A 61 -0.70 10.93 -1.58
N PRO A 62 0.14 9.93 -1.26
CA PRO A 62 1.35 10.14 -0.50
C PRO A 62 2.23 11.23 -1.12
N LEU A 63 2.93 11.97 -0.27
CA LEU A 63 3.85 12.99 -0.77
C LEU A 63 5.08 12.34 -1.40
N VAL A 64 5.59 12.96 -2.47
CA VAL A 64 6.76 12.47 -3.21
C VAL A 64 8.05 13.20 -2.83
N ASP A 65 7.98 14.17 -1.93
CA ASP A 65 9.16 14.84 -1.40
C ASP A 65 9.93 13.90 -0.47
N PHE A 66 11.15 13.56 -0.87
CA PHE A 66 11.95 12.59 -0.15
C PHE A 66 13.36 13.11 0.12
N SER A 67 13.67 13.29 1.40
CA SER A 67 15.05 13.53 1.85
C SER A 67 15.64 12.24 2.41
N LEU A 68 16.60 11.65 1.69
CA LEU A 68 17.27 10.42 2.12
C LEU A 68 17.99 10.60 3.47
N GLN A 69 18.54 11.79 3.72
CA GLN A 69 19.22 12.09 4.98
C GLN A 69 18.23 12.10 6.14
N GLN A 70 17.10 12.81 6.00
CA GLN A 70 16.05 12.86 7.01
C GLN A 70 15.45 11.47 7.22
N TRP A 71 15.16 10.74 6.15
CA TRP A 71 14.65 9.37 6.22
C TRP A 71 15.58 8.46 7.02
N LYS A 72 16.88 8.47 6.72
CA LYS A 72 17.87 7.63 7.44
C LYS A 72 17.89 7.93 8.94
N SER A 73 17.70 9.19 9.34
CA SER A 73 17.68 9.59 10.76
C SER A 73 16.43 9.15 11.55
N LYS A 74 15.35 8.71 10.89
CA LYS A 74 14.13 8.23 11.56
C LYS A 74 14.35 6.84 12.18
N SER A 75 13.65 6.57 13.29
CA SER A 75 13.59 5.23 13.89
C SER A 75 12.90 4.25 12.94
N ASN A 76 13.12 2.94 13.13
CA ASN A 76 12.45 1.93 12.33
C ASN A 76 10.93 1.95 12.52
N GLU A 77 10.46 2.20 13.75
CA GLU A 77 9.02 2.33 14.03
C GLU A 77 8.38 3.49 13.28
N THR A 78 9.05 4.64 13.21
CA THR A 78 8.56 5.78 12.44
C THR A 78 8.54 5.46 10.95
N LYS A 79 9.61 4.85 10.41
CA LYS A 79 9.67 4.44 9.00
C LYS A 79 8.56 3.46 8.65
N TRP A 80 8.35 2.46 9.49
CA TRP A 80 7.29 1.46 9.33
C TRP A 80 5.91 2.11 9.30
N ARG A 81 5.62 2.97 10.28
CA ARG A 81 4.34 3.68 10.36
C ARG A 81 4.10 4.58 9.15
N GLU A 82 5.10 5.33 8.72
CA GLU A 82 4.99 6.19 7.53
C GLU A 82 4.69 5.37 6.27
N ILE A 83 5.44 4.29 6.02
CA ILE A 83 5.20 3.41 4.86
C ILE A 83 3.78 2.82 4.88
N LEU A 84 3.33 2.34 6.04
CA LEU A 84 1.98 1.77 6.16
C LEU A 84 0.88 2.81 5.94
N CYS A 85 1.04 4.02 6.50
CA CYS A 85 0.09 5.10 6.31
C CYS A 85 0.04 5.55 4.84
N ASP A 86 1.20 5.70 4.20
CA ASP A 86 1.29 6.06 2.78
C ASP A 86 0.67 4.98 1.89
N LEU A 87 0.88 3.70 2.20
CA LEU A 87 0.24 2.60 1.49
C LEU A 87 -1.29 2.66 1.63
N ALA A 88 -1.80 2.90 2.85
CA ALA A 88 -3.24 3.04 3.08
C ALA A 88 -3.85 4.23 2.31
N LEU A 89 -3.14 5.36 2.23
CA LEU A 89 -3.54 6.51 1.42
C LEU A 89 -3.60 6.14 -0.07
N LEU A 90 -2.57 5.45 -0.58
CA LEU A 90 -2.52 5.01 -1.97
C LEU A 90 -3.67 4.06 -2.30
N VAL A 91 -3.96 3.08 -1.44
CA VAL A 91 -5.10 2.16 -1.60
C VAL A 91 -6.43 2.91 -1.65
N GLY A 92 -6.64 3.86 -0.74
CA GLY A 92 -7.83 4.71 -0.72
C GLY A 92 -7.99 5.54 -1.99
N ALA A 93 -6.89 6.12 -2.49
CA ALA A 93 -6.87 6.89 -3.74
C ALA A 93 -7.27 6.04 -4.94
N MET A 94 -6.73 4.82 -5.06
CA MET A 94 -7.06 3.91 -6.15
C MET A 94 -8.53 3.52 -6.16
N ALA A 95 -9.07 3.13 -4.99
CA ALA A 95 -10.48 2.79 -4.84
C ALA A 95 -11.39 3.99 -5.20
N GLY A 96 -11.02 5.20 -4.78
CA GLY A 96 -11.78 6.42 -5.09
C GLY A 96 -11.72 6.83 -6.56
N ALA A 97 -10.62 6.55 -7.26
CA ALA A 97 -10.43 6.91 -8.67
C ALA A 97 -11.04 5.90 -9.65
N GLN A 98 -11.25 4.64 -9.23
CA GLN A 98 -11.65 3.52 -10.09
C GLN A 98 -12.92 3.79 -10.92
N SER A 99 -13.93 4.44 -10.34
CA SER A 99 -15.20 4.74 -11.00
C SER A 99 -15.16 5.98 -11.90
N GLN A 100 -14.08 6.77 -11.84
CA GLN A 100 -13.94 8.05 -12.54
C GLN A 100 -13.07 7.95 -13.80
N VAL A 101 -12.38 6.83 -13.99
CA VAL A 101 -11.47 6.62 -15.13
C VAL A 101 -12.13 5.78 -16.23
N THR A 102 -11.60 5.88 -17.45
CA THR A 102 -12.02 5.01 -18.56
C THR A 102 -11.62 3.56 -18.29
N GLU A 103 -12.22 2.61 -19.02
CA GLU A 103 -11.94 1.17 -18.89
C GLU A 103 -10.43 0.84 -18.93
N CYS A 104 -9.68 1.50 -19.82
CA CYS A 104 -8.23 1.32 -19.95
C CYS A 104 -7.50 1.71 -18.64
N GLY A 105 -7.83 2.86 -18.06
CA GLY A 105 -7.28 3.32 -16.78
C GLY A 105 -7.76 2.48 -15.61
N ALA A 106 -9.06 2.12 -15.58
CA ALA A 106 -9.66 1.28 -14.54
C ALA A 106 -8.96 -0.07 -14.46
N LYS A 107 -8.65 -0.69 -15.60
CA LYS A 107 -7.91 -1.96 -15.65
C LYS A 107 -6.54 -1.85 -14.97
N GLN A 108 -5.81 -0.75 -15.18
CA GLN A 108 -4.50 -0.57 -14.55
C GLN A 108 -4.63 -0.25 -13.06
N LEU A 109 -5.63 0.55 -12.65
CA LEU A 109 -5.90 0.81 -11.24
C LEU A 109 -6.30 -0.47 -10.49
N ASN A 110 -7.08 -1.36 -11.11
CA ASN A 110 -7.45 -2.64 -10.50
C ASN A 110 -6.23 -3.51 -10.29
N GLN A 111 -5.35 -3.62 -11.29
CA GLN A 111 -4.11 -4.36 -11.14
C GLN A 111 -3.28 -3.78 -9.99
N LEU A 112 -3.13 -2.45 -9.93
CA LEU A 112 -2.39 -1.79 -8.87
C LEU A 112 -3.00 -2.02 -7.48
N TYR A 113 -4.33 -2.03 -7.37
CA TYR A 113 -5.06 -2.32 -6.13
C TYR A 113 -4.85 -3.77 -5.65
N GLU A 114 -4.88 -4.76 -6.56
CA GLU A 114 -4.63 -6.17 -6.21
C GLU A 114 -3.19 -6.44 -5.77
N HIS A 115 -2.25 -5.53 -6.09
CA HIS A 115 -0.84 -5.62 -5.69
C HIS A 115 -0.51 -4.91 -4.37
N ALA A 116 -1.44 -4.13 -3.81
CA ALA A 116 -1.25 -3.31 -2.61
C ALA A 116 -1.68 -4.03 -1.33
#